data_AF-H3NQV4-F1
#
_entry.id   AF-H3NQV4-F1
#
_cell.length_a   1.000
_cell.length_b   1.000
_cell.length_c   1.000
_cell.angle_alpha   90.00
_cell.angle_beta   90.00
_cell.angle_gamma   90.00
#
_symmetry.space_group_name_H-M   'P 1'
#
loop_
_entity.id
_entity.type
_entity.pdbx_description
1 polymer ?
#
loop_
_entity_poly.entity_id
_entity_poly.type
_entity_poly.pdbx_seq_one_letter_code
_entity_poly.pdbx_strand_id
1 'polypeptide(L)'
;MDYLLIIIIVLITSLLFINLYKVNDLSYKLMRVRKRYDRLLRGRGELNLEELLASQSADIDTVLKKIEEYEVINNNLQNEFSEKSSGIAARLNGEIEDLNSTLTERLNMLEENEKLHFNSLNEKLDISIEDITKKQSSDINRIVKSNDEFKEELSTSTEKMLKTINDRLAFAVQKQIIHRYNALENQSGELSFTMILLDQFNNGIMITSINGRESSYAYAKEIKSGKTELACSPEEEEALNKLLNK
;
A
#
# COMPACT_ATOMS: atom_id res chain seq x y z
N MET A 1 100.52 110.63 12.34
CA MET A 1 99.65 109.98 11.33
C MET A 1 100.34 108.75 10.73
N ASP A 2 101.65 108.79 10.48
CA ASP A 2 102.38 107.73 9.77
C ASP A 2 102.44 106.37 10.49
N TYR A 3 102.55 106.35 11.83
CA TYR A 3 102.62 105.10 12.59
C TYR A 3 101.32 104.27 12.56
N LEU A 4 100.16 104.95 12.53
CA LEU A 4 98.85 104.30 12.51
C LEU A 4 98.59 103.61 11.16
N LEU A 5 99.12 104.20 10.08
CA LEU A 5 99.02 103.68 8.72
C LEU A 5 99.86 102.39 8.55
N ILE A 6 101.07 102.36 9.13
CA ILE A 6 101.94 101.17 9.11
C ILE A 6 101.30 99.99 9.86
N ILE A 7 100.70 100.22 11.04
CA ILE A 7 100.04 99.18 11.83
C ILE A 7 98.86 98.57 11.07
N ILE A 8 98.07 99.39 10.37
CA ILE A 8 96.96 98.93 9.53
C ILE A 8 97.48 98.05 8.38
N ILE A 9 98.56 98.44 7.72
CA ILE A 9 99.16 97.65 6.63
C ILE A 9 99.65 96.28 7.14
N VAL A 10 100.30 96.25 8.31
CA VAL A 10 100.77 94.98 8.92
C VAL A 10 99.59 94.07 9.29
N LEU A 11 98.51 94.64 9.82
CA LEU A 11 97.27 93.90 10.10
C LEU A 11 96.63 93.34 8.83
N ILE A 12 96.54 94.14 7.77
CA ILE A 12 95.96 93.73 6.48
C ILE A 12 96.81 92.62 5.84
N THR A 13 98.13 92.75 5.87
CA THR A 13 99.04 91.74 5.31
C THR A 13 99.01 90.44 6.12
N SER A 14 98.94 90.52 7.45
CA SER A 14 98.73 89.35 8.31
C SER A 14 97.37 88.68 8.03
N LEU A 15 96.31 89.47 7.86
CA LEU A 15 94.97 88.97 7.54
C LEU A 15 94.94 88.29 6.17
N LEU A 16 95.64 88.86 5.18
CA LEU A 16 95.81 88.26 3.86
C LEU A 16 96.53 86.90 3.95
N PHE A 17 97.60 86.82 4.75
CA PHE A 17 98.36 85.59 4.91
C PHE A 17 97.52 84.46 5.54
N ILE A 18 96.68 84.78 6.53
CA ILE A 18 95.75 83.84 7.16
C ILE A 18 94.70 83.35 6.15
N ASN A 19 94.16 84.24 5.32
CA ASN A 19 93.23 83.86 4.28
C ASN A 19 93.89 82.96 3.23
N LEU A 20 95.13 83.25 2.84
CA LEU A 20 95.89 82.46 1.89
C LEU A 20 96.17 81.04 2.42
N TYR A 21 96.52 80.94 3.71
CA TYR A 21 96.67 79.65 4.39
C TYR A 21 95.37 78.85 4.41
N LYS A 22 94.23 79.48 4.74
CA LYS A 22 92.91 78.83 4.73
C LYS A 22 92.50 78.35 3.35
N VAL A 23 92.74 79.14 2.31
CA VAL A 23 92.46 78.75 0.91
C VAL A 23 93.31 77.53 0.54
N ASN A 24 94.59 77.53 0.91
CA ASN A 24 95.47 76.39 0.64
C ASN A 24 95.02 75.11 1.36
N ASP A 25 94.69 75.17 2.66
CA ASP A 25 94.13 74.01 3.41
C ASP A 25 92.80 73.51 2.82
N LEU A 26 91.91 74.44 2.44
CA LEU A 26 90.65 74.10 1.81
C LEU A 26 90.86 73.40 0.45
N SER A 27 91.80 73.89 -0.36
CA SER A 27 92.20 73.24 -1.61
C SER A 27 92.77 71.85 -1.36
N TYR A 28 93.56 71.63 -0.31
CA TYR A 28 94.06 70.31 0.07
C TYR A 28 92.94 69.35 0.49
N LYS A 29 91.99 69.80 1.31
CA LYS A 29 90.82 69.00 1.73
C LYS A 29 89.92 68.66 0.55
N LEU A 30 89.62 69.64 -0.31
CA LEU A 30 88.86 69.44 -1.55
C LEU A 30 89.54 68.42 -2.46
N MET A 31 90.86 68.48 -2.62
CA MET A 31 91.61 67.51 -3.43
C MET A 31 91.54 66.10 -2.84
N ARG A 32 91.62 65.93 -1.51
CA ARG A 32 91.53 64.61 -0.86
C ARG A 32 90.13 64.01 -0.99
N VAL A 33 89.09 64.81 -0.82
CA VAL A 33 87.69 64.39 -0.99
C VAL A 33 87.42 64.05 -2.46
N ARG A 34 87.85 64.91 -3.40
CA ARG A 34 87.77 64.63 -4.84
C ARG A 34 88.48 63.33 -5.20
N LYS A 35 89.68 63.07 -4.67
CA LYS A 35 90.39 61.79 -4.87
C LYS A 35 89.69 60.58 -4.25
N ARG A 36 88.85 60.73 -3.22
CA ARG A 36 88.02 59.62 -2.68
C ARG A 36 86.78 59.42 -3.53
N TYR A 37 86.13 60.50 -3.95
CA TYR A 37 84.99 60.48 -4.86
C TYR A 37 85.36 59.87 -6.22
N ASP A 38 86.46 60.34 -6.83
CA ASP A 38 87.01 59.80 -8.07
C ASP A 38 87.42 58.32 -7.93
N ARG A 39 87.92 57.89 -6.76
CA ARG A 39 88.25 56.48 -6.50
C ARG A 39 87.02 55.58 -6.31
N LEU A 40 85.92 56.13 -5.80
CA LEU A 40 84.65 55.42 -5.68
C LEU A 40 83.96 55.30 -7.04
N LEU A 41 84.03 56.35 -7.87
CA LEU A 41 83.45 56.36 -9.22
C LEU A 41 84.26 55.56 -10.25
N ARG A 42 85.59 55.54 -10.17
CA ARG A 42 86.47 54.79 -11.09
C ARG A 42 86.62 53.30 -10.76
N GLY A 43 85.94 52.84 -9.71
CA GLY A 43 85.97 51.43 -9.30
C GLY A 43 87.35 50.93 -8.83
N ARG A 44 87.35 49.73 -8.26
CA ARG A 44 88.55 48.91 -7.98
C ARG A 44 88.42 47.51 -8.62
N GLY A 45 87.56 47.39 -9.63
CA GLY A 45 87.26 46.18 -10.38
C GLY A 45 86.75 46.57 -11.78
N GLU A 46 86.34 45.59 -12.58
CA GLU A 46 86.09 45.74 -14.02
C GLU A 46 84.95 46.71 -14.43
N LEU A 47 84.20 47.28 -13.50
CA LEU A 47 83.11 48.24 -13.78
C LEU A 47 83.17 49.47 -12.86
N ASN A 48 82.94 50.65 -13.43
CA ASN A 48 82.80 51.92 -12.73
C ASN A 48 81.43 51.96 -12.00
N LEU A 49 81.32 52.63 -10.85
CA LEU A 49 80.05 52.68 -10.09
C LEU A 49 78.91 53.33 -10.89
N GLU A 50 79.24 54.30 -11.73
CA GLU A 50 78.31 54.93 -12.67
C GLU A 50 77.75 53.93 -13.68
N GLU A 51 78.59 53.01 -14.16
CA GLU A 51 78.21 51.97 -15.12
C GLU A 51 77.33 50.89 -14.47
N LEU A 52 77.61 50.53 -13.20
CA LEU A 52 76.76 49.62 -12.42
C LEU A 52 75.38 50.22 -12.11
N LEU A 53 75.32 51.50 -11.74
CA LEU A 53 74.05 52.17 -11.49
C LEU A 53 73.25 52.32 -12.78
N ALA A 54 73.90 52.67 -13.89
CA ALA A 54 73.26 52.73 -15.20
C ALA A 54 72.74 51.36 -15.65
N SER A 55 73.50 50.28 -15.46
CA SER A 55 73.04 48.92 -15.80
C SER A 55 71.85 48.50 -14.94
N GLN A 56 71.89 48.75 -13.63
CA GLN A 56 70.76 48.43 -12.74
C GLN A 56 69.51 49.25 -13.05
N SER A 57 69.65 50.53 -13.39
CA SER A 57 68.51 51.34 -13.85
C SER A 57 67.91 50.78 -15.14
N ALA A 58 68.73 50.37 -16.10
CA ALA A 58 68.26 49.72 -17.32
C ALA A 58 67.56 48.37 -17.05
N ASP A 59 68.05 47.60 -16.09
CA ASP A 59 67.40 46.36 -15.64
C ASP A 59 66.05 46.64 -14.98
N ILE A 60 65.96 47.67 -14.12
CA ILE A 60 64.70 48.12 -13.49
C ILE A 60 63.68 48.52 -14.55
N ASP A 61 64.08 49.32 -15.54
CA ASP A 61 63.19 49.72 -16.64
C ASP A 61 62.70 48.51 -17.44
N THR A 62 63.58 47.52 -17.64
CA THR A 62 63.22 46.26 -18.31
C THR A 62 62.23 45.44 -17.50
N VAL A 63 62.41 45.38 -16.17
CA VAL A 63 61.48 44.70 -15.27
C VAL A 63 60.12 45.41 -15.24
N LEU A 64 60.10 46.74 -15.18
CA LEU A 64 58.85 47.51 -15.20
C LEU A 64 58.06 47.27 -16.49
N LYS A 65 58.73 47.26 -17.66
CA LYS A 65 58.09 46.88 -18.94
C LYS A 65 57.51 45.47 -18.91
N LYS A 66 58.24 44.50 -18.34
CA LYS A 66 57.72 43.13 -18.19
C LYS A 66 56.51 43.06 -17.26
N ILE A 67 56.47 43.87 -16.20
CA ILE A 67 55.30 43.96 -15.29
C ILE A 67 54.09 44.48 -16.06
N GLU A 68 54.23 45.58 -16.82
CA GLU A 68 53.15 46.11 -17.66
C GLU A 68 52.67 45.07 -18.69
N GLU A 69 53.60 44.37 -19.37
CA GLU A 69 53.27 43.28 -20.28
C GLU A 69 52.50 42.15 -19.58
N TYR A 70 52.92 41.74 -18.38
CA TYR A 70 52.23 40.70 -17.61
C TYR A 70 50.84 41.16 -17.13
N GLU A 71 50.66 42.42 -16.76
CA GLU A 71 49.34 42.97 -16.41
C GLU A 71 48.38 42.91 -17.61
N VAL A 72 48.85 43.29 -18.80
CA VAL A 72 48.06 43.20 -20.03
C VAL A 72 47.70 41.74 -20.33
N ILE A 73 48.66 40.81 -20.24
CA ILE A 73 48.42 39.39 -20.45
C ILE A 73 47.39 38.85 -19.44
N ASN A 74 47.52 39.20 -18.16
CA ASN A 74 46.62 38.71 -17.12
C ASN A 74 45.18 39.23 -17.34
N ASN A 75 45.03 40.51 -17.72
CA ASN A 75 43.72 41.06 -18.05
C ASN A 75 43.10 40.36 -19.26
N ASN A 76 43.89 40.10 -20.30
CA ASN A 76 43.42 39.35 -21.48
C ASN A 76 43.01 37.91 -21.13
N LEU A 77 43.79 37.22 -20.29
CA LEU A 77 43.47 35.88 -19.82
C LEU A 77 42.18 35.87 -18.97
N GLN A 78 42.00 36.86 -18.09
CA GLN A 78 40.77 36.99 -17.31
C GLN A 78 39.56 37.22 -18.21
N ASN A 79 39.69 38.06 -19.24
CA ASN A 79 38.64 38.30 -20.21
C ASN A 79 38.29 37.04 -21.01
N GLU A 80 39.29 36.34 -21.56
CA GLU A 80 39.08 35.09 -22.31
C GLU A 80 38.42 34.03 -21.41
N PHE A 81 38.89 33.88 -20.17
CA PHE A 81 38.29 32.95 -19.21
C PHE A 81 36.83 33.30 -18.92
N SER A 82 36.52 34.58 -18.72
CA SER A 82 35.15 35.05 -18.48
C SER A 82 34.24 34.74 -19.68
N GLU A 83 34.72 34.97 -20.90
CA GLU A 83 33.97 34.71 -22.13
C GLU A 83 33.71 33.21 -22.33
N LYS A 84 34.74 32.38 -22.16
CA LYS A 84 34.63 30.92 -22.26
C LYS A 84 33.68 30.35 -21.20
N SER A 85 33.80 30.81 -19.96
CA SER A 85 32.95 30.36 -18.85
C SER A 85 31.48 30.73 -19.08
N SER A 86 31.22 31.95 -19.57
CA SER A 86 29.88 32.40 -19.96
C SER A 86 29.32 31.57 -21.11
N GLY A 87 30.12 31.30 -22.15
CA GLY A 87 29.72 30.43 -23.26
C GLY A 87 29.38 29.01 -22.83
N ILE A 88 30.16 28.42 -21.91
CA ILE A 88 29.86 27.10 -21.33
C ILE A 88 28.56 27.16 -20.52
N ALA A 89 28.39 28.16 -19.66
CA ALA A 89 27.17 28.32 -18.86
C ALA A 89 25.92 28.47 -19.73
N ALA A 90 26.00 29.26 -20.81
CA ALA A 90 24.90 29.42 -21.76
C ALA A 90 24.55 28.11 -22.47
N ARG A 91 25.54 27.33 -22.90
CA ARG A 91 25.32 26.02 -23.54
C ARG A 91 24.69 25.00 -22.58
N LEU A 92 25.20 24.92 -21.35
CA LEU A 92 24.64 24.03 -20.33
C LEU A 92 23.20 24.41 -19.98
N ASN A 93 22.90 25.71 -19.85
CA ASN A 93 21.54 26.17 -19.61
C ASN A 93 20.60 25.80 -20.75
N GLY A 94 21.03 25.95 -22.01
CA GLY A 94 20.26 25.51 -23.18
C GLY A 94 19.99 24.01 -23.17
N GLU A 95 21.02 23.18 -22.92
CA GLU A 95 20.85 21.73 -22.82
C GLU A 95 19.89 21.33 -21.69
N ILE A 96 19.94 22.00 -20.53
CA ILE A 96 19.03 21.76 -19.41
C ILE A 96 17.59 22.14 -19.79
N GLU A 97 17.40 23.27 -20.49
CA GLU A 97 16.09 23.73 -20.93
C GLU A 97 15.45 22.75 -21.94
N ASP A 98 16.22 22.33 -22.95
CA ASP A 98 15.79 21.34 -23.93
C ASP A 98 15.43 20.00 -23.28
N LEU A 99 16.25 19.55 -22.32
CA LEU A 99 16.02 18.31 -21.58
C LEU A 99 14.75 18.39 -20.72
N ASN A 100 14.53 19.53 -20.04
CA ASN A 100 13.33 19.76 -19.24
C ASN A 100 12.07 19.80 -20.11
N SER A 101 12.13 20.44 -21.28
CA SER A 101 11.03 20.44 -22.24
C SER A 101 10.69 19.02 -22.70
N THR A 102 11.71 18.25 -23.11
CA THR A 102 11.56 16.85 -23.53
C THR A 102 10.99 15.96 -22.43
N LEU A 103 11.46 16.14 -21.19
CA LEU A 103 10.95 15.40 -20.03
C LEU A 103 9.49 15.74 -19.76
N THR A 104 9.11 17.01 -19.86
CA THR A 104 7.72 17.46 -19.66
C THR A 104 6.80 16.84 -20.71
N GLU A 105 7.19 16.82 -21.98
CA GLU A 105 6.42 16.16 -23.04
C GLU A 105 6.26 14.65 -22.77
N ARG A 106 7.34 13.97 -22.37
CA ARG A 106 7.28 12.54 -22.04
C ARG A 106 6.38 12.24 -20.85
N LEU A 107 6.40 13.09 -19.81
CA LEU A 107 5.53 12.94 -18.66
C LEU A 107 4.06 13.06 -19.07
N ASN A 108 3.70 14.07 -19.86
CA ASN A 108 2.34 14.25 -20.35
C ASN A 108 1.88 13.06 -21.21
N MET A 109 2.75 12.55 -22.09
CA MET A 109 2.46 11.38 -22.92
C MET A 109 2.27 10.11 -22.07
N LEU A 110 3.04 9.93 -21.00
CA LEU A 110 2.88 8.81 -20.07
C LEU A 110 1.56 8.91 -19.31
N GLU A 111 1.22 10.08 -18.78
CA GLU A 111 -0.06 10.32 -18.09
C GLU A 111 -1.26 10.03 -19.00
N GLU A 112 -1.21 10.45 -20.26
CA GLU A 112 -2.25 10.18 -21.24
C GLU A 112 -2.36 8.67 -21.56
N ASN A 113 -1.23 8.00 -21.74
CA ASN A 113 -1.19 6.55 -21.98
C ASN A 113 -1.75 5.76 -20.79
N GLU A 114 -1.41 6.13 -19.56
CA GLU A 114 -1.96 5.49 -18.36
C GLU A 114 -3.46 5.67 -18.27
N LYS A 115 -3.97 6.88 -18.56
CA LYS A 115 -5.40 7.17 -18.59
C LYS A 115 -6.13 6.34 -19.65
N LEU A 116 -5.58 6.24 -20.86
CA LEU A 116 -6.13 5.40 -21.93
C LEU A 116 -6.15 3.93 -21.54
N HIS A 117 -5.05 3.43 -20.96
CA HIS A 117 -4.95 2.05 -20.51
C HIS A 117 -5.99 1.75 -19.42
N PHE A 118 -6.11 2.62 -18.43
CA PHE A 118 -7.09 2.50 -17.34
C PHE A 118 -8.53 2.50 -17.88
N ASN A 119 -8.86 3.39 -18.81
CA ASN A 119 -10.17 3.42 -19.44
C ASN A 119 -10.47 2.11 -20.20
N SER A 120 -9.50 1.60 -20.97
CA SER A 120 -9.66 0.32 -21.68
C SER A 120 -9.84 -0.87 -20.74
N LEU A 121 -9.19 -0.83 -19.57
CA LEU A 121 -9.31 -1.87 -18.56
C LEU A 121 -10.69 -1.83 -17.89
N ASN A 122 -11.20 -0.65 -17.59
CA ASN A 122 -12.54 -0.48 -17.04
C ASN A 122 -13.62 -0.95 -18.01
N GLU A 123 -13.50 -0.62 -19.30
CA GLU A 123 -14.45 -1.10 -20.31
C GLU A 123 -14.48 -2.64 -20.38
N LYS A 124 -13.31 -3.28 -20.36
CA LYS A 124 -13.21 -4.76 -20.31
C LYS A 124 -13.81 -5.34 -19.03
N LEU A 125 -13.62 -4.65 -17.91
CA LEU A 125 -14.16 -5.05 -16.61
C LEU A 125 -15.68 -4.98 -16.62
N ASP A 126 -16.27 -3.91 -17.17
CA ASP A 126 -17.71 -3.72 -17.27
C ASP A 126 -18.37 -4.82 -18.11
N ILE A 127 -17.78 -5.13 -19.27
CA ILE A 127 -18.25 -6.25 -20.13
C ILE A 127 -18.21 -7.57 -19.37
N SER A 128 -17.11 -7.84 -18.66
CA SER A 128 -16.95 -9.09 -17.89
C SER A 128 -17.97 -9.18 -16.73
N ILE A 129 -18.23 -8.07 -16.04
CA ILE A 129 -19.25 -7.99 -14.98
C ILE A 129 -20.64 -8.25 -15.56
N GLU A 130 -20.97 -7.66 -16.71
CA GLU A 130 -22.27 -7.85 -17.36
C GLU A 130 -22.49 -9.31 -17.77
N ASP A 131 -21.48 -9.96 -18.35
CA ASP A 131 -21.54 -11.37 -18.74
C ASP A 131 -21.71 -12.31 -17.55
N ILE A 132 -20.95 -12.08 -16.47
CA ILE A 132 -21.08 -12.85 -15.21
C ILE A 132 -22.48 -12.67 -14.64
N THR A 133 -22.99 -11.43 -14.60
CA THR A 133 -24.31 -11.11 -14.06
C THR A 133 -25.42 -11.78 -14.86
N LYS A 134 -25.34 -11.73 -16.20
CA LYS A 134 -26.30 -12.41 -17.09
C LYS A 134 -26.28 -13.92 -16.87
N LYS A 135 -25.09 -14.52 -16.81
CA LYS A 135 -24.94 -15.96 -16.57
C LYS A 135 -25.54 -16.36 -15.22
N GLN A 136 -25.19 -15.66 -14.15
CA GLN A 136 -25.71 -15.92 -12.81
C GLN A 136 -27.24 -15.78 -12.74
N SER A 137 -27.80 -14.73 -13.36
CA SER A 137 -29.26 -14.55 -13.43
C SER A 137 -29.93 -15.73 -14.15
N SER A 138 -29.34 -16.22 -15.25
CA SER A 138 -29.87 -17.38 -15.97
C SER A 138 -29.83 -18.67 -15.14
N ASP A 139 -28.75 -18.88 -14.38
CA ASP A 139 -28.59 -20.07 -13.54
C ASP A 139 -29.52 -20.03 -12.32
N ILE A 140 -29.67 -18.87 -11.67
CA ILE A 140 -30.63 -18.65 -10.58
C ILE A 140 -32.05 -18.96 -11.06
N ASN A 141 -32.45 -18.44 -12.23
CA ASN A 141 -33.80 -18.67 -12.76
C ASN A 141 -34.06 -20.16 -13.04
N ARG A 142 -33.06 -20.92 -13.49
CA ARG A 142 -33.18 -22.38 -13.67
C ARG A 142 -33.36 -23.10 -12.33
N ILE A 143 -32.58 -22.73 -11.32
CA ILE A 143 -32.67 -23.33 -9.98
C ILE A 143 -34.03 -23.04 -9.35
N VAL A 144 -34.50 -21.80 -9.42
CA VAL A 144 -35.83 -21.40 -8.90
C VAL A 144 -36.92 -22.22 -9.56
N LYS A 145 -36.92 -22.31 -10.89
CA LYS A 145 -37.90 -23.11 -11.64
C LYS A 145 -37.87 -24.59 -11.22
N SER A 146 -36.68 -25.19 -11.12
CA SER A 146 -36.55 -26.58 -10.70
C SER A 146 -37.03 -26.80 -9.26
N ASN A 147 -36.82 -25.84 -8.36
CA ASN A 147 -37.30 -25.93 -6.98
C ASN A 147 -38.83 -25.84 -6.91
N ASP A 148 -39.45 -24.98 -7.72
CA ASP A 148 -40.91 -24.87 -7.79
C ASP A 148 -41.53 -26.18 -8.31
N GLU A 149 -40.98 -26.74 -9.39
CA GLU A 149 -41.40 -28.04 -9.94
C GLU A 149 -41.26 -29.17 -8.91
N PHE A 150 -40.11 -29.25 -8.22
CA PHE A 150 -39.87 -30.24 -7.18
C PHE A 150 -40.85 -30.10 -6.00
N LYS A 151 -41.18 -28.87 -5.62
CA LYS A 151 -42.12 -28.60 -4.52
C LYS A 151 -43.53 -29.08 -4.87
N GLU A 152 -43.98 -28.85 -6.10
CA GLU A 152 -45.29 -29.33 -6.58
C GLU A 152 -45.32 -30.87 -6.64
N GLU A 153 -44.26 -31.50 -7.15
CA GLU A 153 -44.16 -32.95 -7.21
C GLU A 153 -44.18 -33.58 -5.80
N LEU A 154 -43.43 -33.00 -4.87
CA LEU A 154 -43.39 -33.46 -3.48
C LEU A 154 -44.76 -33.35 -2.81
N SER A 155 -45.45 -32.22 -2.95
CA SER A 155 -46.80 -32.03 -2.39
C SER A 155 -47.76 -33.09 -2.93
N THR A 156 -47.78 -33.27 -4.24
CA THR A 156 -48.63 -34.26 -4.92
C THR A 156 -48.33 -35.69 -4.45
N SER A 157 -47.04 -36.02 -4.31
CA SER A 157 -46.60 -37.34 -3.85
C SER A 157 -47.01 -37.59 -2.40
N THR A 158 -46.81 -36.60 -1.51
CA THR A 158 -47.21 -36.71 -0.10
C THR A 158 -48.72 -36.85 0.07
N GLU A 159 -49.53 -36.10 -0.67
CA GLU A 159 -51.00 -36.23 -0.64
C GLU A 159 -51.46 -37.62 -1.07
N LYS A 160 -50.89 -38.17 -2.15
CA LYS A 160 -51.18 -39.54 -2.61
C LYS A 160 -50.79 -40.59 -1.58
N MET A 161 -49.61 -40.44 -0.97
CA MET A 161 -49.13 -41.36 0.06
C MET A 161 -50.01 -41.32 1.31
N LEU A 162 -50.37 -40.12 1.80
CA LEU A 162 -51.27 -39.93 2.93
C LEU A 162 -52.64 -40.54 2.66
N LYS A 163 -53.20 -40.31 1.47
CA LYS A 163 -54.47 -40.93 1.07
C LYS A 163 -54.38 -42.46 1.11
N THR A 164 -53.32 -43.02 0.51
CA THR A 164 -53.11 -44.48 0.48
C THR A 164 -52.99 -45.06 1.89
N ILE A 165 -52.28 -44.38 2.79
CA ILE A 165 -52.14 -44.80 4.19
C ILE A 165 -53.49 -44.73 4.89
N ASN A 166 -54.22 -43.63 4.77
CA ASN A 166 -55.55 -43.46 5.39
C ASN A 166 -56.54 -44.51 4.88
N ASP A 167 -56.56 -44.79 3.58
CA ASP A 167 -57.42 -45.81 2.97
C ASP A 167 -57.11 -47.22 3.51
N ARG A 168 -55.82 -47.52 3.77
CA ARG A 168 -55.41 -48.81 4.37
C ARG A 168 -55.72 -48.88 5.86
N LEU A 169 -55.49 -47.80 6.60
CA LEU A 169 -55.78 -47.73 8.03
C LEU A 169 -57.27 -47.85 8.30
N ALA A 170 -58.13 -47.38 7.39
CA ALA A 170 -59.58 -47.41 7.52
C ALA A 170 -60.14 -48.81 7.84
N PHE A 171 -59.53 -49.87 7.31
CA PHE A 171 -59.97 -51.27 7.49
C PHE A 171 -59.07 -52.08 8.42
N ALA A 172 -58.02 -51.49 8.97
CA ALA A 172 -57.19 -52.14 9.96
C ALA A 172 -57.94 -52.24 11.30
N VAL A 173 -57.60 -53.24 12.12
CA VAL A 173 -58.12 -53.33 13.50
C VAL A 173 -57.58 -52.14 14.30
N GLN A 174 -58.47 -51.27 14.76
CA GLN A 174 -58.14 -50.06 15.52
C GLN A 174 -58.70 -50.11 16.95
N LYS A 175 -59.76 -50.89 17.18
CA LYS A 175 -60.42 -51.01 18.49
C LYS A 175 -60.42 -52.46 18.90
N GLN A 176 -59.93 -52.74 20.11
CA GLN A 176 -59.84 -54.07 20.66
C GLN A 176 -60.18 -54.12 22.15
N ILE A 177 -60.83 -55.21 22.56
CA ILE A 177 -61.03 -55.55 23.97
C ILE A 177 -60.98 -57.06 24.14
N ILE A 178 -60.53 -57.50 25.32
CA ILE A 178 -60.76 -58.84 25.83
C ILE A 178 -61.48 -58.67 27.16
N HIS A 179 -62.69 -59.19 27.25
CA HIS A 179 -63.49 -59.19 28.46
C HIS A 179 -63.56 -60.61 29.01
N ARG A 180 -63.03 -60.83 30.22
CA ARG A 180 -63.02 -62.13 30.89
C ARG A 180 -64.12 -62.19 31.93
N TYR A 181 -64.75 -63.36 32.07
CA TYR A 181 -65.89 -63.57 32.97
C TYR A 181 -66.06 -65.06 33.30
N ASN A 182 -66.94 -65.37 34.26
CA ASN A 182 -67.36 -66.73 34.57
C ASN A 182 -68.73 -66.99 33.90
N ALA A 183 -68.76 -67.83 32.88
CA ALA A 183 -69.96 -68.05 32.06
C ALA A 183 -70.93 -69.11 32.65
N LEU A 184 -70.46 -69.94 33.59
CA LEU A 184 -71.25 -70.99 34.23
C LEU A 184 -71.23 -70.84 35.75
N GLU A 185 -72.30 -71.30 36.41
CA GLU A 185 -72.41 -71.32 37.87
C GLU A 185 -71.31 -72.19 38.50
N ASN A 186 -70.77 -71.77 39.66
CA ASN A 186 -69.68 -72.44 40.38
C ASN A 186 -68.32 -72.51 39.65
N GLN A 187 -68.05 -71.54 38.76
CA GLN A 187 -66.74 -71.27 38.20
C GLN A 187 -65.99 -70.19 39.01
N SER A 188 -64.67 -70.33 39.11
CA SER A 188 -63.78 -69.31 39.67
C SER A 188 -62.57 -69.15 38.76
N GLY A 189 -62.06 -67.92 38.62
CA GLY A 189 -60.88 -67.61 37.81
C GLY A 189 -61.11 -66.98 36.44
N GLU A 190 -62.35 -66.61 36.09
CA GLU A 190 -62.71 -65.92 34.83
C GLU A 190 -62.13 -66.61 33.59
N LEU A 191 -62.43 -67.91 33.48
CA LEU A 191 -61.83 -68.78 32.45
C LEU A 191 -62.49 -68.62 31.07
N SER A 192 -63.64 -67.95 30.99
CA SER A 192 -64.31 -67.61 29.73
C SER A 192 -63.94 -66.19 29.31
N PHE A 193 -63.98 -65.92 28.00
CA PHE A 193 -63.69 -64.58 27.48
C PHE A 193 -64.46 -64.26 26.20
N THR A 194 -64.67 -62.96 25.97
CA THR A 194 -65.08 -62.38 24.71
C THR A 194 -63.99 -61.42 24.23
N MET A 195 -63.43 -61.68 23.05
CA MET A 195 -62.49 -60.82 22.36
C MET A 195 -63.21 -60.14 21.20
N ILE A 196 -63.11 -58.82 21.10
CA ILE A 196 -63.69 -58.05 20.00
C ILE A 196 -62.59 -57.27 19.31
N LEU A 197 -62.55 -57.35 17.98
CA LEU A 197 -61.60 -56.64 17.12
C LEU A 197 -62.41 -55.87 16.06
N LEU A 198 -62.32 -54.55 16.06
CA LEU A 198 -63.07 -53.68 15.13
C LEU A 198 -62.15 -52.73 14.36
N ASP A 199 -62.56 -52.42 13.14
CA ASP A 199 -62.04 -51.30 12.34
C ASP A 199 -62.61 -49.94 12.81
N GLN A 200 -62.26 -48.86 12.11
CA GLN A 200 -62.74 -47.51 12.47
C GLN A 200 -64.26 -47.34 12.30
N PHE A 201 -64.88 -48.14 11.43
CA PHE A 201 -66.31 -48.13 11.13
C PHE A 201 -67.10 -49.07 12.06
N ASN A 202 -66.44 -49.63 13.08
CA ASN A 202 -66.98 -50.62 14.00
C ASN A 202 -67.42 -51.92 13.32
N ASN A 203 -66.76 -52.30 12.22
CA ASN A 203 -66.92 -53.63 11.62
C ASN A 203 -65.80 -54.55 12.10
N GLY A 204 -66.11 -55.82 12.27
CA GLY A 204 -65.10 -56.82 12.61
C GLY A 204 -65.70 -58.06 13.21
N ILE A 205 -64.99 -58.65 14.17
CA ILE A 205 -65.34 -59.94 14.72
C ILE A 205 -65.36 -59.91 16.25
N MET A 206 -66.31 -60.64 16.81
CA MET A 206 -66.36 -61.03 18.21
C MET A 206 -66.07 -62.52 18.29
N ILE A 207 -65.11 -62.92 19.12
CA ILE A 207 -64.80 -64.32 19.40
C ILE A 207 -65.06 -64.55 20.88
N THR A 208 -65.97 -65.48 21.18
CA THR A 208 -66.29 -65.86 22.55
C THR A 208 -65.84 -67.29 22.78
N SER A 209 -65.15 -67.52 23.90
CA SER A 209 -64.77 -68.84 24.38
C SER A 209 -65.40 -69.06 25.76
N ILE A 210 -66.28 -70.06 25.84
CA ILE A 210 -66.91 -70.51 27.09
C ILE A 210 -66.19 -71.78 27.53
N ASN A 211 -65.46 -71.69 28.63
CA ASN A 211 -64.69 -72.82 29.14
C ASN A 211 -65.45 -73.51 30.28
N GLY A 212 -65.87 -74.76 30.08
CA GLY A 212 -66.51 -75.60 31.10
C GLY A 212 -65.54 -76.57 31.77
N ARG A 213 -66.02 -77.35 32.76
CA ARG A 213 -65.17 -78.35 33.46
C ARG A 213 -64.76 -79.52 32.58
N GLU A 214 -65.64 -79.95 31.67
CA GLU A 214 -65.43 -81.13 30.80
C GLU A 214 -65.27 -80.77 29.31
N SER A 215 -65.69 -79.56 28.90
CA SER A 215 -65.66 -79.12 27.50
C SER A 215 -65.52 -77.61 27.40
N SER A 216 -64.78 -77.14 26.38
CA SER A 216 -64.71 -75.72 26.00
C SER A 216 -65.32 -75.53 24.62
N TYR A 217 -66.09 -74.46 24.44
CA TYR A 217 -66.67 -74.09 23.15
C TYR A 217 -66.22 -72.68 22.78
N ALA A 218 -65.85 -72.51 21.51
CA ALA A 218 -65.54 -71.20 20.95
C ALA A 218 -66.41 -70.95 19.73
N TYR A 219 -66.93 -69.74 19.60
CA TYR A 219 -67.70 -69.31 18.44
C TYR A 219 -67.39 -67.85 18.12
N ALA A 220 -67.70 -67.45 16.90
CA ALA A 220 -67.50 -66.08 16.45
C ALA A 220 -68.80 -65.49 15.90
N LYS A 221 -68.99 -64.18 16.15
CA LYS A 221 -70.06 -63.36 15.58
C LYS A 221 -69.44 -62.26 14.75
N GLU A 222 -69.99 -62.02 13.57
CA GLU A 222 -69.66 -60.84 12.77
C GLU A 222 -70.31 -59.60 13.41
N ILE A 223 -69.56 -58.50 13.47
CA ILE A 223 -70.07 -57.19 13.90
C ILE A 223 -70.08 -56.27 12.67
N LYS A 224 -71.24 -55.66 12.40
CA LYS A 224 -71.41 -54.64 11.37
C LYS A 224 -71.88 -53.35 12.02
N SER A 225 -71.14 -52.26 11.80
CA SER A 225 -71.44 -50.95 12.38
C SER A 225 -71.72 -50.97 13.90
N GLY A 226 -70.97 -51.79 14.64
CA GLY A 226 -71.10 -51.94 16.09
C GLY A 226 -72.28 -52.80 16.55
N LYS A 227 -72.93 -53.56 15.67
CA LYS A 227 -74.06 -54.44 15.99
C LYS A 227 -73.84 -55.87 15.49
N THR A 228 -74.38 -56.85 16.21
CA THR A 228 -74.43 -58.25 15.80
C THR A 228 -75.81 -58.60 15.27
N GLU A 229 -75.89 -59.47 14.27
CA GLU A 229 -77.17 -59.99 13.77
C GLU A 229 -77.77 -61.02 14.73
N LEU A 230 -76.91 -61.80 15.38
CA LEU A 230 -77.30 -62.74 16.43
C LEU A 230 -77.37 -62.02 17.78
N ALA A 231 -78.30 -62.45 18.64
CA ALA A 231 -78.42 -61.93 20.00
C ALA A 231 -77.12 -62.14 20.79
N CYS A 232 -76.68 -61.10 21.50
CA CYS A 232 -75.55 -61.17 22.43
C CYS A 232 -76.01 -61.74 23.78
N SER A 233 -75.12 -62.48 24.44
CA SER A 233 -75.23 -62.72 25.89
C SER A 233 -74.96 -61.42 26.67
N PRO A 234 -75.39 -61.32 27.94
CA PRO A 234 -75.14 -60.14 28.77
C PRO A 234 -73.66 -59.74 28.82
N GLU A 235 -72.76 -60.72 28.89
CA GLU A 235 -71.31 -60.49 28.97
C GLU A 235 -70.72 -60.03 27.63
N GLU A 236 -71.24 -60.53 26.50
CA GLU A 236 -70.88 -60.07 25.17
C GLU A 236 -71.36 -58.63 24.90
N GLU A 237 -72.57 -58.31 25.34
CA GLU A 237 -73.14 -56.96 25.23
C GLU A 237 -72.38 -55.97 26.11
N GLU A 238 -72.01 -56.37 27.33
CA GLU A 238 -71.15 -55.57 28.20
C GLU A 238 -69.77 -55.30 27.56
N ALA A 239 -69.14 -56.33 26.98
CA ALA A 239 -67.85 -56.20 26.29
C ALA A 239 -67.95 -55.25 25.07
N LEU A 240 -69.00 -55.39 24.27
CA LEU A 240 -69.23 -54.57 23.09
C LEU A 240 -69.51 -53.11 23.47
N ASN A 241 -70.36 -52.87 24.46
CA ASN A 241 -70.65 -51.52 24.96
C ASN A 241 -69.41 -50.86 25.56
N LYS A 242 -68.58 -51.61 26.30
CA LYS A 242 -67.30 -51.11 26.82
C LYS A 242 -66.34 -50.69 25.71
N LEU A 243 -66.29 -51.45 24.61
CA LEU A 243 -65.41 -51.13 23.48
C LEU A 243 -65.91 -49.93 22.67
N LEU A 244 -67.23 -49.82 22.45
CA LEU A 244 -67.82 -48.74 21.64
C LEU A 244 -67.84 -47.39 22.38
N ASN A 245 -67.89 -47.39 23.71
CA ASN A 245 -67.88 -46.19 24.55
C ASN A 245 -66.47 -45.73 24.96
N LYS A 246 -65.43 -46.34 24.40
CA LYS A 246 -64.02 -46.01 24.63
C LYS A 246 -63.50 -45.06 23.55
#